data_AF-A7S6T9-F1
#
_entry.id   AF-A7S6T9-F1
#
_cell.length_a   1.000
_cell.length_b   1.000
_cell.length_c   1.000
_cell.angle_alpha   90.00
_cell.angle_beta   90.00
_cell.angle_gamma   90.00
#
_symmetry.space_group_name_H-M   'P 1'
#
loop_
_entity.id
_entity.type
_entity.pdbx_description
1 polymer ?
#
loop_
_entity_poly.entity_id
_entity_poly.type
_entity_poly.pdbx_seq_one_letter_code
_entity_poly.pdbx_strand_id
1 'polypeptide(L)'
;MVITGYIVYLLMMLVCATAQNRGDCSRKAVFKLKYKGRSLLNHVIAEHDVEDNFDCTFECLTNPQCVSLNFEKNASSPTCELNNITAAAAPSSDLASDSTKDYYDATGDYVLPVCVGYPCKNGGTCIESCDWRNYECQCASDYTDENCQKWIGPGSSENSPAKSCLQILSSFVGIKRGNGVYWIQPVPSVSPFTVYCDMVTDGGGWTAIKKWEATSNPFSTENTWSDYVRLSDYHDPQYLFSAPTMLKLKQDMGYDQMRFYCYKESVKRVVHIMTNQDEHGYSAVRGLFHPAEDIGLLVQTFINNMNVLPFAPDVRAGFVETFRRLLVRKALALIKYVEARSFLTEYPSPNPQACESFTRLPDDTSFLSGNCALWGDLCDGMNNCNYWGHSAYEGNWRSLCRQAVYKNQVTMALHMICFIGEKLYCDDSVGSDASISVGDKFMLYVR
;
A
#
# COMPACT_ATOMS: atom_id res chain seq x y z
N MET A 1 -49.78 23.44 68.96
CA MET A 1 -49.79 24.46 67.89
C MET A 1 -48.36 24.68 67.43
N VAL A 2 -47.85 23.82 66.55
CA VAL A 2 -47.93 23.94 65.07
C VAL A 2 -46.95 25.00 64.51
N ILE A 3 -45.71 25.13 65.01
CA ILE A 3 -44.66 25.90 64.29
C ILE A 3 -43.23 25.34 64.47
N THR A 4 -43.03 24.06 64.78
CA THR A 4 -41.65 23.49 64.85
C THR A 4 -41.42 22.23 64.01
N GLY A 5 -42.47 21.65 63.40
CA GLY A 5 -42.35 20.52 62.46
C GLY A 5 -42.30 20.89 60.98
N TYR A 6 -42.76 22.10 60.60
CA TYR A 6 -42.85 22.51 59.18
C TYR A 6 -41.51 22.99 58.60
N ILE A 7 -40.55 23.42 59.42
CA ILE A 7 -39.25 23.91 58.96
C ILE A 7 -38.29 22.75 58.63
N VAL A 8 -38.46 21.58 59.27
CA VAL A 8 -37.67 20.38 58.96
C VAL A 8 -38.17 19.68 57.68
N TYR A 9 -39.49 19.76 57.39
CA TYR A 9 -40.07 19.17 56.19
C TYR A 9 -39.82 19.99 54.90
N LEU A 10 -39.54 21.29 55.02
CA LEU A 10 -39.21 22.17 53.87
C LEU A 10 -37.71 22.25 53.55
N LEU A 11 -36.84 21.67 54.38
CA LEU A 11 -35.38 21.64 54.16
C LEU A 11 -34.84 20.32 53.57
N MET A 12 -35.70 19.33 53.29
CA MET A 12 -35.30 18.09 52.59
C MET A 12 -35.58 18.07 51.07
N MET A 13 -36.00 19.19 50.46
CA MET A 13 -36.42 19.23 49.05
C MET A 13 -35.57 20.13 48.14
N LEU A 14 -34.31 20.42 48.48
CA LEU A 14 -33.35 21.03 47.55
C LEU A 14 -31.91 20.79 47.98
N VAL A 15 -31.41 19.58 47.74
CA VAL A 15 -29.98 19.36 47.51
C VAL A 15 -29.87 18.69 46.15
N CYS A 16 -29.87 19.51 45.10
CA CYS A 16 -29.30 19.09 43.82
C CYS A 16 -27.78 19.10 44.03
N ALA A 17 -27.23 17.94 44.36
CA ALA A 17 -25.79 17.74 44.28
C ALA A 17 -25.44 17.59 42.79
N THR A 18 -25.12 18.71 42.14
CA THR A 18 -24.44 18.64 40.84
C THR A 18 -23.01 18.18 41.11
N ALA A 19 -22.73 16.90 40.89
CA ALA A 19 -21.38 16.47 40.62
C ALA A 19 -20.99 17.07 39.27
N GLN A 20 -20.17 18.12 39.30
CA GLN A 20 -19.59 18.69 38.09
C GLN A 20 -18.46 17.77 37.63
N ASN A 21 -18.83 16.77 36.83
CA ASN A 21 -17.91 16.03 35.99
C ASN A 21 -18.43 16.08 34.54
N ARG A 22 -17.48 16.17 33.62
CA ARG A 22 -17.72 16.36 32.20
C ARG A 22 -18.36 15.09 31.60
N GLY A 23 -19.68 15.09 31.45
CA GLY A 23 -20.43 14.22 30.53
C GLY A 23 -21.01 12.91 31.10
N ASP A 24 -22.10 12.98 31.86
CA ASP A 24 -22.92 11.79 32.13
C ASP A 24 -24.24 11.90 31.35
N CYS A 25 -24.25 11.34 30.14
CA CYS A 25 -25.44 11.31 29.29
C CYS A 25 -26.36 10.18 29.80
N SER A 26 -27.55 10.51 30.32
CA SER A 26 -28.53 9.49 30.72
C SER A 26 -29.40 9.05 29.54
N ARG A 27 -29.42 7.75 29.22
CA ARG A 27 -30.36 7.18 28.24
C ARG A 27 -31.80 7.26 28.78
N LYS A 28 -32.73 7.66 27.93
CA LYS A 28 -34.16 7.78 28.27
C LYS A 28 -34.97 7.00 27.25
N ALA A 29 -35.78 6.07 27.73
CA ALA A 29 -36.70 5.29 26.91
C ALA A 29 -38.00 5.07 27.68
N VAL A 30 -39.08 4.83 26.93
CA VAL A 30 -40.34 4.35 27.50
C VAL A 30 -40.57 2.94 26.95
N PHE A 31 -40.49 1.94 27.84
CA PHE A 31 -40.83 0.55 27.53
C PHE A 31 -42.33 0.34 27.72
N LYS A 32 -43.02 -0.05 26.64
CA LYS A 32 -44.46 -0.34 26.69
C LYS A 32 -44.71 -1.83 26.56
N LEU A 33 -45.64 -2.33 27.39
CA LEU A 33 -46.17 -3.68 27.27
C LEU A 33 -46.76 -3.86 25.88
N LYS A 34 -46.20 -4.79 25.10
CA LYS A 34 -46.57 -4.99 23.69
C LYS A 34 -47.23 -6.35 23.49
N TYR A 35 -46.79 -7.38 24.20
CA TYR A 35 -47.43 -8.69 24.21
C TYR A 35 -47.50 -9.26 25.64
N LYS A 36 -48.72 -9.60 26.07
CA LYS A 36 -48.96 -10.26 27.36
C LYS A 36 -48.83 -11.78 27.21
N GLY A 37 -48.17 -12.45 28.16
CA GLY A 37 -48.00 -13.89 28.18
C GLY A 37 -47.12 -14.40 27.04
N ARG A 38 -46.10 -13.62 26.67
CA ARG A 38 -45.14 -13.92 25.62
C ARG A 38 -43.76 -13.40 26.01
N SER A 39 -42.73 -14.09 25.53
CA SER A 39 -41.33 -13.71 25.67
C SER A 39 -40.63 -13.89 24.32
N LEU A 40 -39.60 -13.08 24.09
CA LEU A 40 -38.76 -13.16 22.92
C LEU A 40 -37.55 -14.06 23.21
N LEU A 41 -37.39 -15.13 22.45
CA LEU A 41 -36.33 -16.12 22.61
C LEU A 41 -35.15 -15.82 21.68
N ASN A 42 -33.98 -16.41 21.96
CA ASN A 42 -32.76 -16.35 21.13
C ASN A 42 -32.09 -14.98 20.98
N HIS A 43 -32.68 -13.91 21.53
CA HIS A 43 -32.16 -12.54 21.45
C HIS A 43 -31.80 -11.94 22.82
N VAL A 44 -31.83 -12.75 23.89
CA VAL A 44 -31.48 -12.36 25.26
C VAL A 44 -29.96 -12.14 25.35
N ILE A 45 -29.56 -10.94 25.78
CA ILE A 45 -28.16 -10.53 25.93
C ILE A 45 -27.70 -10.46 27.39
N ALA A 46 -28.64 -10.35 28.33
CA ALA A 46 -28.37 -10.37 29.76
C ALA A 46 -29.64 -10.75 30.52
N GLU A 47 -29.45 -11.30 31.71
CA GLU A 47 -30.52 -11.68 32.64
C GLU A 47 -30.19 -11.12 34.03
N HIS A 48 -31.19 -10.54 34.68
CA HIS A 48 -31.04 -9.83 35.95
C HIS A 48 -32.19 -10.18 36.89
N ASP A 49 -31.88 -10.35 38.17
CA ASP A 49 -32.89 -10.38 39.23
C ASP A 49 -33.31 -8.94 39.55
N VAL A 50 -34.61 -8.65 39.51
CA VAL A 50 -35.17 -7.30 39.68
C VAL A 50 -36.35 -7.31 40.66
N GLU A 51 -36.66 -6.18 41.30
CA GLU A 51 -37.83 -6.12 42.20
C GLU A 51 -39.14 -5.97 41.41
N ASP A 52 -39.10 -5.18 40.34
CA ASP A 52 -40.25 -4.92 39.48
C ASP A 52 -39.87 -4.62 38.03
N ASN A 53 -40.88 -4.31 37.23
CA ASN A 53 -40.71 -3.99 35.82
C ASN A 53 -39.94 -2.67 35.60
N PHE A 54 -40.00 -1.71 36.51
CA PHE A 54 -39.23 -0.47 36.39
C PHE A 54 -37.74 -0.72 36.55
N ASP A 55 -37.33 -1.56 37.49
CA ASP A 55 -35.94 -2.00 37.63
C ASP A 55 -35.44 -2.69 36.36
N CYS A 56 -36.26 -3.56 35.77
CA CYS A 56 -35.97 -4.18 34.47
C CYS A 56 -35.74 -3.13 33.35
N THR A 57 -36.52 -2.04 33.34
CA THR A 57 -36.27 -0.94 32.40
C THR A 57 -34.96 -0.20 32.67
N PHE A 58 -34.57 -0.02 33.93
CA PHE A 58 -33.30 0.62 34.28
C PHE A 58 -32.11 -0.24 33.85
N GLU A 59 -32.16 -1.55 34.06
CA GLU A 59 -31.14 -2.49 33.59
C GLU A 59 -31.01 -2.46 32.05
N CYS A 60 -32.12 -2.32 31.33
CA CYS A 60 -32.05 -2.11 29.88
C CYS A 60 -31.37 -0.78 29.52
N LEU A 61 -31.66 0.29 30.25
CA LEU A 61 -31.09 1.62 29.99
C LEU A 61 -29.60 1.71 30.33
N THR A 62 -29.06 0.85 31.18
CA THR A 62 -27.62 0.75 31.43
C THR A 62 -26.91 -0.05 30.33
N ASN A 63 -27.59 -0.98 29.66
CA ASN A 63 -27.03 -1.81 28.60
C ASN A 63 -27.24 -1.20 27.18
N PRO A 64 -26.18 -0.75 26.47
CA PRO A 64 -26.32 -0.02 25.19
C PRO A 64 -26.90 -0.83 24.04
N GLN A 65 -26.93 -2.16 24.16
CA GLN A 65 -27.48 -3.05 23.15
C GLN A 65 -28.93 -3.43 23.42
N CYS A 66 -29.46 -3.16 24.61
CA CYS A 66 -30.81 -3.57 24.97
C CYS A 66 -31.85 -2.69 24.26
N VAL A 67 -32.88 -3.28 23.64
CA VAL A 67 -33.95 -2.54 22.95
C VAL A 67 -35.36 -3.06 23.29
N SER A 68 -35.46 -4.21 23.95
CA SER A 68 -36.70 -4.80 24.44
C SER A 68 -36.45 -5.71 25.64
N LEU A 69 -37.51 -6.12 26.33
CA LEU A 69 -37.44 -6.82 27.62
C LEU A 69 -38.44 -7.98 27.68
N ASN A 70 -38.05 -9.09 28.30
CA ASN A 70 -38.98 -10.07 28.86
C ASN A 70 -38.97 -9.92 30.38
N PHE A 71 -40.12 -9.63 30.97
CA PHE A 71 -40.24 -9.48 32.42
C PHE A 71 -41.09 -10.61 33.01
N GLU A 72 -40.55 -11.32 34.00
CA GLU A 72 -41.27 -12.35 34.74
C GLU A 72 -42.29 -11.73 35.71
N LYS A 73 -43.54 -12.18 35.64
CA LYS A 73 -44.63 -11.63 36.48
C LYS A 73 -45.03 -12.60 37.59
N ASN A 74 -45.45 -12.03 38.72
CA ASN A 74 -45.97 -12.75 39.88
C ASN A 74 -44.95 -13.70 40.56
N ALA A 75 -43.65 -13.56 40.27
CA ALA A 75 -42.58 -14.20 41.02
C ALA A 75 -42.24 -13.39 42.28
N SER A 76 -41.77 -14.06 43.33
CA SER A 76 -41.29 -13.38 44.55
C SER A 76 -39.94 -12.67 44.36
N SER A 77 -39.20 -13.08 43.34
CA SER A 77 -37.97 -12.45 42.84
C SER A 77 -38.03 -12.54 41.31
N PRO A 78 -38.64 -11.56 40.63
CA PRO A 78 -38.77 -11.55 39.17
C PRO A 78 -37.43 -11.55 38.43
N THR A 79 -37.32 -12.38 37.40
CA THR A 79 -36.25 -12.28 36.41
C THR A 79 -36.60 -11.31 35.28
N CYS A 80 -35.59 -10.56 34.84
CA CYS A 80 -35.63 -9.65 33.70
C CYS A 80 -34.63 -10.09 32.64
N GLU A 81 -35.10 -10.33 31.42
CA GLU A 81 -34.24 -10.63 30.26
C GLU A 81 -34.17 -9.42 29.33
N LEU A 82 -32.95 -8.92 29.12
CA LEU A 82 -32.65 -7.84 28.19
C LEU A 82 -32.47 -8.41 26.78
N ASN A 83 -33.12 -7.85 25.77
CA ASN A 83 -33.03 -8.31 24.39
C ASN A 83 -32.40 -7.25 23.47
N ASN A 84 -31.59 -7.67 22.49
CA ASN A 84 -30.93 -6.75 21.55
C ASN A 84 -31.74 -6.42 20.28
N ILE A 85 -32.94 -6.98 20.15
CA ILE A 85 -33.84 -6.73 19.02
C ILE A 85 -35.28 -6.53 19.52
N THR A 86 -36.12 -5.88 18.72
CA THR A 86 -37.56 -5.80 18.97
C THR A 86 -38.29 -6.97 18.32
N ALA A 87 -39.47 -7.34 18.83
CA ALA A 87 -40.31 -8.39 18.30
C ALA A 87 -40.81 -8.09 16.87
N ALA A 88 -40.80 -6.81 16.46
CA ALA A 88 -41.11 -6.42 15.08
C ALA A 88 -39.96 -6.72 14.10
N ALA A 89 -38.71 -6.69 14.58
CA ALA A 89 -37.52 -6.95 13.77
C ALA A 89 -37.03 -8.42 13.87
N ALA A 90 -37.46 -9.16 14.89
CA ALA A 90 -37.16 -10.58 15.04
C ALA A 90 -38.03 -11.49 14.14
N PRO A 91 -37.56 -12.71 13.81
CA PRO A 91 -38.40 -13.75 13.25
C PRO A 91 -39.65 -14.01 14.10
N SER A 92 -40.81 -14.16 13.46
CA SER A 92 -42.07 -14.34 14.19
C SER A 92 -42.13 -15.63 15.01
N SER A 93 -41.29 -16.62 14.69
CA SER A 93 -41.10 -17.86 15.46
C SER A 93 -40.49 -17.63 16.84
N ASP A 94 -39.73 -16.54 17.01
CA ASP A 94 -38.94 -16.30 18.22
C ASP A 94 -39.78 -15.66 19.32
N LEU A 95 -40.94 -15.09 18.99
CA LEU A 95 -41.91 -14.60 19.96
C LEU A 95 -42.80 -15.75 20.46
N ALA A 96 -42.32 -16.45 21.47
CA ALA A 96 -42.96 -17.64 22.02
C ALA A 96 -44.10 -17.30 22.99
N SER A 97 -45.03 -18.24 23.14
CA SER A 97 -46.02 -18.20 24.21
C SER A 97 -45.37 -18.55 25.54
N ASP A 98 -45.51 -17.67 26.51
CA ASP A 98 -44.95 -17.82 27.84
C ASP A 98 -45.86 -17.13 28.85
N SER A 99 -46.72 -17.90 29.52
CA SER A 99 -47.68 -17.33 30.47
C SER A 99 -47.00 -16.68 31.68
N THR A 100 -45.72 -16.95 31.93
CA THR A 100 -44.96 -16.45 33.09
C THR A 100 -44.27 -15.12 32.83
N LYS A 101 -44.11 -14.73 31.56
CA LYS A 101 -43.44 -13.49 31.16
C LYS A 101 -44.34 -12.57 30.33
N ASP A 102 -44.09 -11.28 30.41
CA ASP A 102 -44.67 -10.26 29.56
C ASP A 102 -43.56 -9.55 28.77
N TYR A 103 -43.83 -9.23 27.50
CA TYR A 103 -42.87 -8.64 26.57
C TYR A 103 -43.09 -7.14 26.39
N TYR A 104 -42.02 -6.37 26.50
CA TYR A 104 -42.03 -4.91 26.43
C TYR A 104 -41.09 -4.40 25.32
N ASP A 105 -41.58 -3.49 24.48
CA ASP A 105 -40.80 -2.79 23.46
C ASP A 105 -40.43 -1.38 23.92
N ALA A 106 -39.20 -0.94 23.63
CA ALA A 106 -38.87 0.48 23.69
C ALA A 106 -39.66 1.25 22.61
N THR A 107 -40.28 2.36 22.97
CA THR A 107 -41.12 3.16 22.04
C THR A 107 -40.36 4.32 21.38
N GLY A 108 -40.97 4.89 20.33
CA GLY A 108 -40.37 5.65 19.21
C GLY A 108 -39.43 6.84 19.46
N ASP A 109 -39.08 7.15 20.71
CA ASP A 109 -37.94 8.05 21.04
C ASP A 109 -36.68 7.27 21.44
N TYR A 110 -36.74 5.94 21.51
CA TYR A 110 -35.58 5.10 21.80
C TYR A 110 -34.65 5.03 20.59
N VAL A 111 -33.49 5.66 20.73
CA VAL A 111 -32.43 5.67 19.72
C VAL A 111 -31.33 4.74 20.20
N LEU A 112 -31.02 3.71 19.39
CA LEU A 112 -29.85 2.88 19.62
C LEU A 112 -28.59 3.76 19.57
N PRO A 113 -27.66 3.63 20.53
CA PRO A 113 -26.44 4.42 20.52
C PRO A 113 -25.63 4.18 19.22
N VAL A 114 -25.30 5.25 18.49
CA VAL A 114 -24.64 5.18 17.17
C VAL A 114 -23.32 4.41 17.22
N CYS A 115 -22.59 4.47 18.32
CA CYS A 115 -21.30 3.81 18.47
C CYS A 115 -21.38 2.28 18.51
N VAL A 116 -22.56 1.69 18.74
CA VAL A 116 -22.78 0.23 18.61
C VAL A 116 -22.50 -0.25 17.18
N GLY A 117 -22.63 0.64 16.18
CA GLY A 117 -22.29 0.36 14.78
C GLY A 117 -20.80 0.40 14.45
N TYR A 118 -19.93 0.71 15.43
CA TYR A 118 -18.48 0.91 15.24
C TYR A 118 -18.16 1.85 14.05
N PRO A 119 -18.68 3.09 14.05
CA PRO A 119 -18.48 4.03 12.94
C PRO A 119 -16.99 4.43 12.80
N CYS A 120 -16.32 4.69 13.92
CA CYS A 120 -14.90 5.03 13.94
C CYS A 120 -14.01 3.85 13.54
N LYS A 121 -13.20 4.03 12.50
CA LYS A 121 -12.29 3.00 11.95
C LYS A 121 -10.88 3.13 12.51
N ASN A 122 -10.04 2.14 12.18
CA ASN A 122 -8.59 2.16 12.44
C ASN A 122 -8.18 2.47 13.89
N GLY A 123 -8.93 1.94 14.86
CA GLY A 123 -8.65 2.14 16.28
C GLY A 123 -9.12 3.50 16.83
N GLY A 124 -9.94 4.25 16.09
CA GLY A 124 -10.60 5.44 16.59
C GLY A 124 -11.59 5.13 17.73
N THR A 125 -11.63 5.99 18.74
CA THR A 125 -12.57 5.89 19.86
C THR A 125 -13.84 6.66 19.52
N CYS A 126 -14.99 6.00 19.61
CA CYS A 126 -16.29 6.59 19.33
C CYS A 126 -16.87 7.24 20.59
N ILE A 127 -17.23 8.52 20.49
CA ILE A 127 -17.80 9.30 21.59
C ILE A 127 -19.16 9.80 21.17
N GLU A 128 -20.19 9.39 21.88
CA GLU A 128 -21.57 9.76 21.56
C GLU A 128 -21.90 11.15 22.13
N SER A 129 -22.71 11.89 21.38
CA SER A 129 -23.42 13.04 21.92
C SER A 129 -24.59 12.55 22.79
N CYS A 130 -24.99 13.34 23.79
CA CYS A 130 -26.09 12.96 24.69
C CYS A 130 -27.48 12.85 24.02
N ASP A 131 -27.61 13.20 22.74
CA ASP A 131 -28.80 12.94 21.94
C ASP A 131 -28.83 11.53 21.32
N TRP A 132 -27.73 10.77 21.46
CA TRP A 132 -27.50 9.42 20.93
C TRP A 132 -27.71 9.31 19.42
N ARG A 133 -27.75 10.43 18.70
CA ARG A 133 -27.91 10.53 17.24
C ARG A 133 -26.64 11.01 16.57
N ASN A 134 -25.84 11.77 17.30
CA ASN A 134 -24.55 12.28 16.86
C ASN A 134 -23.40 11.57 17.59
N TYR A 135 -22.26 11.51 16.95
CA TYR A 135 -21.03 10.96 17.50
C TYR A 135 -19.83 11.77 17.00
N GLU A 136 -18.73 11.68 17.72
CA GLU A 136 -17.43 12.20 17.32
C GLU A 136 -16.40 11.08 17.45
N CYS A 137 -15.55 10.93 16.44
CA CYS A 137 -14.45 9.99 16.50
C CYS A 137 -13.17 10.67 16.98
N GLN A 138 -12.62 10.18 18.08
CA GLN A 138 -11.24 10.48 18.45
C GLN A 138 -10.30 9.53 17.72
N CYS A 139 -9.70 10.02 16.64
CA CYS A 139 -8.80 9.23 15.82
C CYS A 139 -7.46 8.94 16.49
N ALA A 140 -6.90 7.77 16.19
CA ALA A 140 -5.49 7.52 16.41
C ALA A 140 -4.63 8.54 15.65
N SER A 141 -3.40 8.77 16.11
CA SER A 141 -2.51 9.84 15.59
C SER A 141 -2.29 9.81 14.08
N ASP A 142 -2.47 8.65 13.45
CA ASP A 142 -2.15 8.43 12.04
C ASP A 142 -3.41 8.49 11.14
N TYR A 143 -4.56 8.85 11.71
CA TYR A 143 -5.84 8.91 11.03
C TYR A 143 -6.57 10.23 11.30
N THR A 144 -7.44 10.59 10.36
CA THR A 144 -8.23 11.81 10.35
C THR A 144 -9.54 11.54 9.61
N ASP A 145 -10.34 12.59 9.40
CA ASP A 145 -11.74 12.58 8.95
C ASP A 145 -12.75 12.17 10.03
N GLU A 146 -14.05 12.32 9.70
CA GLU A 146 -15.18 12.09 10.61
C GLU A 146 -15.20 10.67 11.19
N ASN A 147 -14.67 9.69 10.46
CA ASN A 147 -14.72 8.28 10.80
C ASN A 147 -13.33 7.64 10.97
N CYS A 148 -12.26 8.44 11.04
CA CYS A 148 -10.87 7.97 11.11
C CYS A 148 -10.47 7.03 9.97
N GLN A 149 -11.03 7.24 8.76
CA GLN A 149 -10.75 6.39 7.61
C GLN A 149 -9.53 6.89 6.83
N LYS A 150 -9.45 8.20 6.64
CA LYS A 150 -8.34 8.87 5.97
C LYS A 150 -7.13 8.82 6.89
N TRP A 151 -5.99 8.53 6.29
CA TRP A 151 -4.73 8.52 7.03
C TRP A 151 -3.88 9.73 6.77
N ILE A 152 -3.00 10.00 7.71
CA ILE A 152 -2.00 11.05 7.63
C ILE A 152 -0.63 10.42 7.84
N GLY A 153 0.34 10.80 7.01
CA GLY A 153 1.68 10.26 7.05
C GLY A 153 2.36 10.31 5.68
N PRO A 154 3.65 9.94 5.61
CA PRO A 154 4.39 9.90 4.35
C PRO A 154 3.69 8.96 3.36
N GLY A 155 3.33 9.50 2.20
CA GLY A 155 2.62 8.80 1.14
C GLY A 155 1.11 8.96 1.12
N SER A 156 0.51 9.71 2.06
CA SER A 156 -0.94 9.81 2.20
C SER A 156 -1.62 10.76 1.22
N SER A 157 -0.89 11.76 0.75
CA SER A 157 -1.42 12.81 -0.14
C SER A 157 -0.30 13.51 -0.89
N GLU A 158 -0.67 14.31 -1.89
CA GLU A 158 0.23 15.20 -2.62
C GLU A 158 1.00 16.15 -1.70
N ASN A 159 0.40 16.57 -0.57
CA ASN A 159 1.03 17.46 0.42
C ASN A 159 1.87 16.70 1.46
N SER A 160 1.88 15.37 1.43
CA SER A 160 2.68 14.53 2.32
C SER A 160 3.24 13.33 1.55
N PRO A 161 4.00 13.54 0.47
CA PRO A 161 4.58 12.45 -0.28
C PRO A 161 5.78 11.88 0.48
N ALA A 162 6.16 10.65 0.15
CA ALA A 162 7.43 10.05 0.57
C ALA A 162 8.39 9.92 -0.61
N LYS A 163 9.67 9.68 -0.38
CA LYS A 163 10.66 9.46 -1.44
C LYS A 163 10.36 8.21 -2.27
N SER A 164 9.95 7.12 -1.61
CA SER A 164 9.71 5.81 -2.24
C SER A 164 8.73 4.97 -1.41
N CYS A 165 8.20 3.89 -2.00
CA CYS A 165 7.39 2.91 -1.27
C CYS A 165 8.13 2.30 -0.07
N LEU A 166 9.45 2.12 -0.17
CA LEU A 166 10.27 1.64 0.94
C LEU A 166 10.31 2.64 2.10
N GLN A 167 10.42 3.94 1.81
CA GLN A 167 10.36 4.95 2.87
C GLN A 167 8.97 4.96 3.53
N ILE A 168 7.90 4.85 2.75
CA ILE A 168 6.53 4.75 3.29
C ILE A 168 6.44 3.58 4.26
N LEU A 169 6.83 2.38 3.81
CA LEU A 169 6.81 1.17 4.63
C LEU A 169 7.60 1.34 5.94
N SER A 170 8.78 1.95 5.86
CA SER A 170 9.64 2.19 7.03
C SER A 170 9.08 3.22 8.01
N SER A 171 8.15 4.07 7.57
CA SER A 171 7.57 5.13 8.40
C SER A 171 6.34 4.68 9.19
N PHE A 172 5.80 3.49 8.92
CA PHE A 172 4.67 2.95 9.68
C PHE A 172 5.06 2.65 11.13
N VAL A 173 4.40 3.33 12.07
CA VAL A 173 4.48 3.04 13.51
C VAL A 173 3.20 2.29 13.89
N GLY A 174 3.30 0.97 14.09
CA GLY A 174 2.14 0.14 14.44
C GLY A 174 1.46 -0.49 13.22
N ILE A 175 0.31 0.06 12.78
CA ILE A 175 -0.52 -0.58 11.75
C ILE A 175 0.18 -0.52 10.38
N LYS A 176 0.72 -1.65 9.93
CA LYS A 176 1.28 -1.79 8.58
C LYS A 176 0.16 -1.70 7.55
N ARG A 177 0.29 -0.76 6.61
CA ARG A 177 -0.66 -0.66 5.49
C ARG A 177 -0.31 -1.70 4.43
N GLY A 178 -1.35 -2.26 3.81
CA GLY A 178 -1.20 -3.23 2.74
C GLY A 178 -0.83 -2.60 1.40
N ASN A 179 -0.87 -3.43 0.35
CA ASN A 179 -0.62 -3.00 -1.02
C ASN A 179 -1.64 -1.93 -1.46
N GLY A 180 -1.23 -0.99 -2.29
CA GLY A 180 -2.12 0.07 -2.73
C GLY A 180 -1.42 1.19 -3.46
N VAL A 181 -2.17 2.24 -3.75
CA VAL A 181 -1.66 3.46 -4.40
C VAL A 181 -1.25 4.47 -3.33
N TYR A 182 -0.05 5.02 -3.47
CA TYR A 182 0.54 5.98 -2.54
C TYR A 182 1.18 7.15 -3.27
N TRP A 183 1.40 8.26 -2.57
CA TRP A 183 2.07 9.44 -3.10
C TRP A 183 3.58 9.39 -2.88
N ILE A 184 4.36 9.61 -3.93
CA ILE A 184 5.80 9.76 -3.83
C ILE A 184 6.32 11.04 -4.47
N GLN A 185 7.48 11.47 -4.00
CA GLN A 185 8.27 12.57 -4.52
C GLN A 185 9.75 12.21 -4.33
N PRO A 186 10.39 11.56 -5.33
CA PRO A 186 11.78 11.11 -5.22
C PRO A 186 12.77 12.24 -4.90
N VAL A 187 12.55 13.43 -5.47
CA VAL A 187 13.35 14.64 -5.22
C VAL A 187 12.48 15.89 -5.22
N PRO A 188 12.84 16.97 -4.49
CA PRO A 188 12.04 18.19 -4.41
C PRO A 188 11.79 18.91 -5.74
N SER A 189 12.62 18.66 -6.75
CA SER A 189 12.51 19.29 -8.08
C SER A 189 11.45 18.65 -8.98
N VAL A 190 10.83 17.55 -8.56
CA VAL A 190 9.76 16.86 -9.28
C VAL A 190 8.46 17.00 -8.49
N SER A 191 7.36 17.31 -9.15
CA SER A 191 6.04 17.39 -8.51
C SER A 191 5.66 16.01 -7.94
N PRO A 192 4.97 15.94 -6.78
CA PRO A 192 4.50 14.67 -6.24
C PRO A 192 3.55 13.96 -7.21
N PHE A 193 3.61 12.63 -7.24
CA PHE A 193 2.74 11.80 -8.08
C PHE A 193 2.43 10.47 -7.38
N THR A 194 1.48 9.71 -7.91
CA THR A 194 1.07 8.44 -7.33
C THR A 194 1.80 7.25 -7.95
N VAL A 195 2.02 6.21 -7.15
CA VAL A 195 2.57 4.92 -7.58
C VAL A 195 1.85 3.78 -6.87
N TYR A 196 1.86 2.59 -7.46
CA TYR A 196 1.45 1.39 -6.74
C TYR A 196 2.62 0.86 -5.90
N CYS A 197 2.38 0.66 -4.60
CA CYS A 197 3.30 0.03 -3.69
C CYS A 197 2.83 -1.37 -3.32
N ASP A 198 3.70 -2.36 -3.48
CA ASP A 198 3.56 -3.66 -2.82
C ASP A 198 4.30 -3.63 -1.48
N MET A 199 3.51 -3.63 -0.40
CA MET A 199 3.94 -3.48 0.99
C MET A 199 4.03 -4.83 1.72
N VAL A 200 3.74 -5.94 1.05
CA VAL A 200 3.58 -7.25 1.70
C VAL A 200 4.60 -8.26 1.19
N THR A 201 4.76 -8.37 -0.12
CA THR A 201 5.55 -9.44 -0.73
C THR A 201 7.04 -9.24 -0.46
N ASP A 202 7.71 -10.28 0.04
CA ASP A 202 9.14 -10.26 0.39
C ASP A 202 9.51 -9.06 1.27
N GLY A 203 8.74 -8.81 2.34
CA GLY A 203 8.99 -7.69 3.25
C GLY A 203 8.54 -6.32 2.73
N GLY A 204 8.02 -6.22 1.50
CA GLY A 204 7.35 -5.02 0.99
C GLY A 204 8.28 -3.87 0.58
N GLY A 205 7.69 -2.68 0.43
CA GLY A 205 8.39 -1.46 0.05
C GLY A 205 8.68 -1.35 -1.45
N TRP A 206 8.05 -2.20 -2.26
CA TRP A 206 8.26 -2.30 -3.69
C TRP A 206 7.45 -1.25 -4.44
N THR A 207 8.13 -0.36 -5.17
CA THR A 207 7.52 0.59 -6.11
C THR A 207 7.29 -0.11 -7.46
N ALA A 208 6.05 -0.16 -7.94
CA ALA A 208 5.74 -0.72 -9.24
C ALA A 208 6.22 0.19 -10.37
N ILE A 209 7.06 -0.35 -11.23
CA ILE A 209 7.40 0.20 -12.55
C ILE A 209 6.31 -0.17 -13.56
N LYS A 210 5.84 -1.41 -13.47
CA LYS A 210 4.76 -1.96 -14.29
C LYS A 210 3.99 -2.94 -13.44
N LYS A 211 2.67 -2.94 -13.52
CA LYS A 211 1.81 -3.98 -12.95
C LYS A 211 0.58 -4.12 -13.84
N TRP A 212 0.70 -4.99 -14.82
CA TRP A 212 -0.30 -5.17 -15.87
C TRP A 212 -0.75 -6.63 -15.98
N GLU A 213 -2.04 -6.80 -16.25
CA GLU A 213 -2.71 -8.06 -16.50
C GLU A 213 -3.55 -7.91 -17.77
N ALA A 214 -3.39 -8.85 -18.69
CA ALA A 214 -4.07 -8.83 -19.98
C ALA A 214 -5.56 -9.16 -19.80
N THR A 215 -6.42 -8.18 -20.08
CA THR A 215 -7.88 -8.35 -20.05
C THR A 215 -8.51 -8.36 -21.46
N SER A 216 -7.76 -8.01 -22.50
CA SER A 216 -8.20 -7.95 -23.90
C SER A 216 -7.03 -8.14 -24.88
N ASN A 217 -7.36 -8.29 -26.18
CA ASN A 217 -6.41 -8.46 -27.30
C ASN A 217 -5.34 -7.35 -27.39
N PRO A 218 -4.18 -7.63 -28.04
CA PRO A 218 -2.95 -6.85 -27.94
C PRO A 218 -3.07 -5.39 -28.39
N PHE A 219 -2.20 -4.54 -27.82
CA PHE A 219 -2.13 -3.11 -28.08
C PHE A 219 -1.07 -2.81 -29.15
N SER A 220 -1.45 -2.09 -30.20
CA SER A 220 -0.59 -1.86 -31.38
C SER A 220 0.35 -0.66 -31.26
N THR A 221 0.27 0.14 -30.19
CA THR A 221 1.04 1.37 -30.03
C THR A 221 1.89 1.36 -28.77
N GLU A 222 3.22 1.49 -28.96
CA GLU A 222 4.19 1.68 -27.88
C GLU A 222 4.58 3.14 -27.80
N ASN A 223 4.53 3.71 -26.59
CA ASN A 223 5.09 5.03 -26.33
C ASN A 223 6.19 4.89 -25.28
N THR A 224 7.44 5.08 -25.69
CA THR A 224 8.58 5.18 -24.76
C THR A 224 8.62 6.58 -24.18
N TRP A 225 8.48 6.71 -22.86
CA TRP A 225 8.49 8.00 -22.18
C TRP A 225 9.80 8.23 -21.41
N SER A 226 10.24 9.49 -21.41
CA SER A 226 11.45 9.94 -20.72
C SER A 226 11.22 10.38 -19.27
N ASP A 227 9.97 10.48 -18.83
CA ASP A 227 9.62 10.98 -17.49
C ASP A 227 9.03 9.86 -16.61
N TYR A 228 9.69 9.58 -15.49
CA TYR A 228 9.25 8.57 -14.53
C TYR A 228 8.01 8.98 -13.73
N VAL A 229 7.54 10.23 -13.80
CA VAL A 229 6.28 10.66 -13.17
C VAL A 229 5.08 9.82 -13.68
N ARG A 230 5.19 9.25 -14.88
CA ARG A 230 4.22 8.32 -15.48
C ARG A 230 4.09 6.97 -14.77
N LEU A 231 4.83 6.71 -13.69
CA LEU A 231 4.62 5.54 -12.84
C LEU A 231 3.20 5.49 -12.23
N SER A 232 2.46 6.62 -12.25
CA SER A 232 1.02 6.63 -11.95
C SER A 232 0.20 5.74 -12.88
N ASP A 233 0.66 5.58 -14.12
CA ASP A 233 -0.01 4.84 -15.19
C ASP A 233 0.54 3.38 -15.28
N TYR A 234 1.02 2.82 -14.18
CA TYR A 234 1.71 1.51 -14.09
C TYR A 234 0.94 0.33 -14.70
N HIS A 235 -0.39 0.44 -14.83
CA HIS A 235 -1.26 -0.60 -15.38
C HIS A 235 -1.50 -0.45 -16.88
N ASP A 236 -1.13 0.67 -17.50
CA ASP A 236 -1.34 0.87 -18.93
C ASP A 236 -0.25 0.10 -19.71
N PRO A 237 -0.61 -0.89 -20.53
CA PRO A 237 0.33 -1.69 -21.29
C PRO A 237 1.19 -0.88 -22.26
N GLN A 238 0.71 0.26 -22.77
CA GLN A 238 1.40 1.09 -23.77
C GLN A 238 2.60 1.86 -23.21
N TYR A 239 2.67 2.01 -21.89
CA TYR A 239 3.76 2.76 -21.25
C TYR A 239 4.93 1.86 -20.87
N LEU A 240 6.08 2.17 -21.45
CA LEU A 240 7.36 1.50 -21.23
C LEU A 240 8.42 2.54 -20.84
N PHE A 241 9.22 2.21 -19.84
CA PHE A 241 10.31 3.07 -19.37
C PHE A 241 11.64 2.67 -20.00
N SER A 242 12.22 3.60 -20.77
CA SER A 242 13.55 3.42 -21.35
C SER A 242 14.64 3.32 -20.27
N ALA A 243 15.79 2.75 -20.61
CA ALA A 243 16.90 2.62 -19.66
C ALA A 243 17.34 3.99 -19.07
N PRO A 244 17.45 5.09 -19.85
CA PRO A 244 17.71 6.42 -19.28
C PRO A 244 16.66 6.87 -18.26
N THR A 245 15.37 6.60 -18.50
CA THR A 245 14.29 6.96 -17.57
C THR A 245 14.44 6.18 -16.26
N MET A 246 14.73 4.88 -16.35
CA MET A 246 14.98 4.02 -15.20
C MET A 246 16.22 4.46 -14.42
N LEU A 247 17.28 4.85 -15.11
CA LEU A 247 18.48 5.41 -14.49
C LEU A 247 18.19 6.73 -13.78
N LYS A 248 17.39 7.62 -14.38
CA LYS A 248 17.00 8.88 -13.77
C LYS A 248 16.16 8.65 -12.50
N LEU A 249 15.22 7.71 -12.53
CA LEU A 249 14.50 7.27 -11.34
C LEU A 249 15.45 6.69 -10.28
N LYS A 250 16.47 5.92 -10.68
CA LYS A 250 17.48 5.38 -9.74
C LYS A 250 18.24 6.49 -9.05
N GLN A 251 18.67 7.51 -9.79
CA GLN A 251 19.39 8.67 -9.24
C GLN A 251 18.54 9.47 -8.25
N ASP A 252 17.25 9.65 -8.55
CA ASP A 252 16.37 10.48 -7.75
C ASP A 252 15.79 9.70 -6.55
N MET A 253 15.30 8.47 -6.77
CA MET A 253 14.66 7.64 -5.74
C MET A 253 15.68 6.84 -4.92
N GLY A 254 16.74 6.33 -5.54
CA GLY A 254 17.80 5.56 -4.88
C GLY A 254 17.49 4.08 -4.66
N TYR A 255 16.83 3.41 -5.60
CA TYR A 255 16.56 1.98 -5.51
C TYR A 255 17.78 1.14 -5.91
N ASP A 256 17.96 -0.01 -5.27
CA ASP A 256 19.09 -0.93 -5.55
C ASP A 256 18.64 -2.38 -5.74
N GLN A 257 17.34 -2.67 -5.58
CA GLN A 257 16.77 -3.96 -5.94
C GLN A 257 15.73 -3.87 -7.04
N MET A 258 15.57 -4.98 -7.74
CA MET A 258 14.51 -5.22 -8.72
C MET A 258 13.81 -6.54 -8.43
N ARG A 259 12.51 -6.58 -8.75
CA ARG A 259 11.73 -7.82 -8.73
C ARG A 259 10.93 -7.95 -10.01
N PHE A 260 11.08 -9.09 -10.65
CA PHE A 260 10.35 -9.48 -11.85
C PHE A 260 9.29 -10.49 -11.47
N TYR A 261 8.07 -10.23 -11.91
CA TYR A 261 7.00 -11.21 -11.94
C TYR A 261 6.38 -11.22 -13.32
N CYS A 262 6.32 -12.38 -13.95
CA CYS A 262 5.46 -12.55 -15.11
C CYS A 262 4.80 -13.92 -15.06
N TYR A 263 3.63 -13.99 -15.67
CA TYR A 263 2.89 -15.22 -15.85
C TYR A 263 2.40 -15.32 -17.28
N LYS A 264 2.66 -16.46 -17.91
CA LYS A 264 2.19 -16.79 -19.26
C LYS A 264 1.07 -17.79 -19.18
N GLU A 265 -0.13 -17.39 -19.61
CA GLU A 265 -1.34 -18.20 -19.52
C GLU A 265 -1.27 -19.43 -20.44
N SER A 266 -0.73 -19.27 -21.65
CA SER A 266 -0.66 -20.35 -22.66
C SER A 266 0.16 -21.57 -22.21
N VAL A 267 1.21 -21.35 -21.42
CA VAL A 267 2.12 -22.41 -20.93
C VAL A 267 2.07 -22.58 -19.41
N LYS A 268 1.21 -21.82 -18.71
CA LYS A 268 1.03 -21.83 -17.26
C LYS A 268 2.33 -21.66 -16.49
N ARG A 269 3.19 -20.74 -16.93
CA ARG A 269 4.53 -20.55 -16.40
C ARG A 269 4.67 -19.24 -15.66
N VAL A 270 5.40 -19.29 -14.55
CA VAL A 270 5.69 -18.14 -13.69
C VAL A 270 7.19 -17.91 -13.67
N VAL A 271 7.62 -16.70 -14.02
CA VAL A 271 8.92 -16.17 -13.61
C VAL A 271 8.68 -15.28 -12.41
N HIS A 272 9.29 -15.60 -11.27
CA HIS A 272 9.24 -14.74 -10.08
C HIS A 272 10.62 -14.71 -9.42
N ILE A 273 11.38 -13.67 -9.73
CA ILE A 273 12.75 -13.50 -9.25
C ILE A 273 12.97 -12.10 -8.70
N MET A 274 13.88 -11.97 -7.74
CA MET A 274 14.32 -10.68 -7.20
C MET A 274 15.83 -10.62 -7.11
N THR A 275 16.43 -9.48 -7.42
CA THR A 275 17.87 -9.30 -7.25
C THR A 275 18.25 -9.33 -5.78
N ASN A 276 19.43 -9.85 -5.47
CA ASN A 276 19.90 -9.97 -4.09
C ASN A 276 20.28 -8.60 -3.49
N GLN A 277 20.34 -8.52 -2.17
CA GLN A 277 20.86 -7.36 -1.42
C GLN A 277 22.37 -7.52 -1.18
N ASP A 278 23.11 -7.73 -2.26
CA ASP A 278 24.56 -7.89 -2.27
C ASP A 278 25.16 -7.26 -3.53
N GLU A 279 26.48 -7.23 -3.62
CA GLU A 279 27.19 -6.63 -4.75
C GLU A 279 26.80 -7.25 -6.11
N HIS A 280 26.48 -8.54 -6.16
CA HIS A 280 26.04 -9.21 -7.39
C HIS A 280 24.66 -8.69 -7.83
N GLY A 281 23.70 -8.60 -6.89
CA GLY A 281 22.39 -8.03 -7.15
C GLY A 281 22.45 -6.55 -7.54
N TYR A 282 23.25 -5.75 -6.83
CA TYR A 282 23.46 -4.34 -7.17
C TYR A 282 24.14 -4.16 -8.53
N SER A 283 25.06 -5.06 -8.90
CA SER A 283 25.67 -5.10 -10.23
C SER A 283 24.63 -5.42 -11.31
N ALA A 284 23.72 -6.37 -11.07
CA ALA A 284 22.61 -6.69 -11.97
C ALA A 284 21.71 -5.48 -12.25
N VAL A 285 21.27 -4.78 -11.20
CA VAL A 285 20.43 -3.57 -11.34
C VAL A 285 21.17 -2.46 -12.08
N ARG A 286 22.46 -2.25 -11.78
CA ARG A 286 23.28 -1.25 -12.48
C ARG A 286 23.41 -1.59 -13.97
N GLY A 287 23.75 -2.84 -14.31
CA GLY A 287 23.97 -3.26 -15.69
C GLY A 287 22.73 -3.09 -16.57
N LEU A 288 21.53 -3.34 -16.05
CA LEU A 288 20.29 -3.21 -16.84
C LEU A 288 19.92 -1.77 -17.24
N PHE A 289 20.40 -0.76 -16.50
CA PHE A 289 19.98 0.63 -16.69
C PHE A 289 21.10 1.62 -17.00
N HIS A 290 22.36 1.24 -16.82
CA HIS A 290 23.48 2.09 -17.19
C HIS A 290 23.88 1.88 -18.66
N PRO A 291 23.97 2.95 -19.46
CA PRO A 291 24.66 2.89 -20.74
C PRO A 291 26.14 2.58 -20.49
N ALA A 292 26.67 1.54 -21.13
CA ALA A 292 28.11 1.28 -21.13
C ALA A 292 28.91 2.47 -21.74
N GLU A 293 28.25 3.31 -22.54
CA GLU A 293 28.83 4.42 -23.30
C GLU A 293 28.94 5.74 -22.52
N ASP A 294 28.47 5.81 -21.27
CA ASP A 294 28.32 7.07 -20.54
C ASP A 294 29.64 7.80 -20.21
N ILE A 295 30.81 7.15 -20.28
CA ILE A 295 32.08 7.91 -20.22
C ILE A 295 32.29 8.68 -21.52
N GLY A 296 32.09 8.03 -22.66
CA GLY A 296 32.33 8.62 -23.98
C GLY A 296 31.41 9.80 -24.21
N LEU A 297 30.12 9.64 -23.93
CA LEU A 297 29.14 10.72 -24.10
C LEU A 297 29.31 11.86 -23.08
N LEU A 298 29.68 11.59 -21.81
CA LEU A 298 30.01 12.66 -20.86
C LEU A 298 31.27 13.41 -21.26
N VAL A 299 32.32 12.69 -21.69
CA VAL A 299 33.57 13.30 -22.18
C VAL A 299 33.27 14.13 -23.43
N GLN A 300 32.47 13.62 -24.38
CA GLN A 300 32.03 14.36 -25.56
C GLN A 300 31.20 15.60 -25.20
N THR A 301 30.26 15.50 -24.25
CA THR A 301 29.42 16.60 -23.77
C THR A 301 30.24 17.65 -23.02
N PHE A 302 31.24 17.22 -22.26
CA PHE A 302 32.19 18.11 -21.59
C PHE A 302 33.10 18.83 -22.60
N ILE A 303 33.66 18.12 -23.59
CA ILE A 303 34.48 18.69 -24.67
C ILE A 303 33.66 19.68 -25.51
N ASN A 304 32.42 19.34 -25.86
CA ASN A 304 31.53 20.22 -26.61
C ASN A 304 31.11 21.47 -25.81
N ASN A 305 30.94 21.37 -24.49
CA ASN A 305 30.69 22.52 -23.61
C ASN A 305 31.94 23.38 -23.34
N MET A 306 33.16 22.83 -23.51
CA MET A 306 34.41 23.60 -23.45
C MET A 306 34.71 24.40 -24.73
N ASN A 307 34.00 24.13 -25.84
CA ASN A 307 34.11 24.90 -27.09
C ASN A 307 33.42 26.29 -27.01
N VAL A 308 33.02 26.76 -25.82
CA VAL A 308 32.42 28.10 -25.60
C VAL A 308 33.48 29.15 -25.22
N LEU A 309 34.77 28.91 -25.42
CA LEU A 309 35.79 29.95 -25.26
C LEU A 309 35.96 30.69 -26.60
N PRO A 310 35.57 31.97 -26.70
CA PRO A 310 35.84 32.74 -27.90
C PRO A 310 37.35 32.90 -28.07
N PHE A 311 37.82 32.66 -29.29
CA PHE A 311 39.20 32.88 -29.71
C PHE A 311 39.48 34.39 -29.66
N ALA A 312 39.96 34.88 -28.52
CA ALA A 312 40.39 36.26 -28.34
C ALA A 312 41.91 36.27 -28.09
N PRO A 313 42.74 36.64 -29.07
CA PRO A 313 44.12 36.99 -28.81
C PRO A 313 44.12 38.28 -27.97
N ASP A 314 44.91 38.30 -26.89
CA ASP A 314 45.29 39.45 -26.06
C ASP A 314 44.54 39.76 -24.75
N VAL A 315 44.38 38.79 -23.83
CA VAL A 315 44.22 39.13 -22.39
C VAL A 315 45.14 38.32 -21.48
N ARG A 316 46.17 39.02 -20.96
CA ARG A 316 47.32 38.55 -20.18
C ARG A 316 47.01 38.20 -18.71
N ALA A 317 47.69 37.15 -18.24
CA ALA A 317 48.07 36.79 -16.86
C ALA A 317 46.99 36.59 -15.77
N GLY A 318 46.06 37.53 -15.56
CA GLY A 318 45.02 37.41 -14.51
C GLY A 318 43.95 36.36 -14.83
N PHE A 319 43.64 36.22 -16.12
CA PHE A 319 42.74 35.20 -16.63
C PHE A 319 43.36 33.81 -16.50
N VAL A 320 44.67 33.65 -16.74
CA VAL A 320 45.34 32.34 -16.67
C VAL A 320 45.32 31.79 -15.25
N GLU A 321 45.56 32.59 -14.21
CA GLU A 321 45.52 32.11 -12.83
C GLU A 321 44.09 31.80 -12.35
N THR A 322 43.12 32.63 -12.73
CA THR A 322 41.70 32.40 -12.41
C THR A 322 41.15 31.19 -13.16
N PHE A 323 41.49 31.06 -14.44
CA PHE A 323 41.15 29.93 -15.31
C PHE A 323 41.84 28.65 -14.86
N ARG A 324 43.12 28.72 -14.45
CA ARG A 324 43.86 27.58 -13.86
C ARG A 324 43.26 27.17 -12.52
N ARG A 325 42.80 28.09 -11.67
CA ARG A 325 42.07 27.75 -10.44
C ARG A 325 40.69 27.16 -10.71
N LEU A 326 39.98 27.63 -11.74
CA LEU A 326 38.71 27.06 -12.19
C LEU A 326 38.91 25.66 -12.79
N LEU A 327 39.93 25.48 -13.63
CA LEU A 327 40.35 24.18 -14.17
C LEU A 327 40.80 23.25 -13.06
N VAL A 328 41.60 23.70 -12.09
CA VAL A 328 42.04 22.86 -10.97
C VAL A 328 40.87 22.53 -10.05
N ARG A 329 39.95 23.45 -9.75
CA ARG A 329 38.74 23.15 -8.95
C ARG A 329 37.76 22.24 -9.68
N LYS A 330 37.55 22.44 -10.98
CA LYS A 330 36.67 21.59 -11.80
C LYS A 330 37.32 20.26 -12.15
N ALA A 331 38.63 20.20 -12.34
CA ALA A 331 39.40 18.97 -12.47
C ALA A 331 39.49 18.23 -11.14
N LEU A 332 39.59 18.90 -9.99
CA LEU A 332 39.45 18.26 -8.67
C LEU A 332 38.03 17.77 -8.42
N ALA A 333 37.00 18.48 -8.90
CA ALA A 333 35.62 18.01 -8.84
C ALA A 333 35.40 16.82 -9.79
N LEU A 334 35.99 16.84 -10.98
CA LEU A 334 35.97 15.74 -11.94
C LEU A 334 36.81 14.56 -11.43
N ILE A 335 37.97 14.79 -10.83
CA ILE A 335 38.82 13.77 -10.21
C ILE A 335 38.11 13.21 -8.99
N LYS A 336 37.52 14.02 -8.10
CA LYS A 336 36.71 13.51 -6.99
C LYS A 336 35.42 12.83 -7.43
N TYR A 337 34.83 13.23 -8.56
CA TYR A 337 33.67 12.56 -9.15
C TYR A 337 34.08 11.25 -9.82
N VAL A 338 35.20 11.24 -10.54
CA VAL A 338 35.82 10.06 -11.15
C VAL A 338 36.40 9.16 -10.07
N GLU A 339 36.84 9.65 -8.91
CA GLU A 339 37.31 8.89 -7.74
C GLU A 339 36.12 8.37 -6.94
N ALA A 340 35.08 9.17 -6.73
CA ALA A 340 33.81 8.69 -6.17
C ALA A 340 33.13 7.67 -7.10
N ARG A 341 33.36 7.77 -8.42
CA ARG A 341 32.97 6.76 -9.41
C ARG A 341 34.05 5.69 -9.67
N SER A 342 35.31 5.85 -9.25
CA SER A 342 36.38 4.85 -9.39
C SER A 342 36.58 4.06 -8.11
N PHE A 343 35.98 4.45 -7.00
CA PHE A 343 35.60 3.52 -5.94
C PHE A 343 34.58 2.46 -6.44
N LEU A 344 34.00 2.64 -7.64
CA LEU A 344 33.28 1.62 -8.41
C LEU A 344 34.22 0.96 -9.46
N THR A 345 35.48 0.66 -9.12
CA THR A 345 36.51 0.18 -10.07
C THR A 345 36.29 -1.20 -10.67
N GLU A 346 35.18 -1.86 -10.37
CA GLU A 346 34.59 -2.74 -11.37
C GLU A 346 33.56 -1.91 -12.14
N TYR A 347 33.95 -1.42 -13.31
CA TYR A 347 32.96 -1.27 -14.38
C TYR A 347 32.22 -2.60 -14.41
N PRO A 348 30.93 -2.68 -14.07
CA PRO A 348 30.22 -3.92 -14.32
C PRO A 348 30.41 -4.16 -15.81
N SER A 349 30.93 -5.34 -16.17
CA SER A 349 30.76 -5.88 -17.51
C SER A 349 29.38 -5.42 -17.98
N PRO A 350 29.23 -4.86 -19.20
CA PRO A 350 27.95 -4.36 -19.66
C PRO A 350 26.88 -5.37 -19.30
N ASN A 351 27.15 -6.67 -19.42
CA ASN A 351 26.34 -7.76 -18.94
C ASN A 351 26.84 -8.28 -17.56
N PRO A 352 26.16 -7.94 -16.44
CA PRO A 352 26.52 -8.41 -15.09
C PRO A 352 26.22 -9.91 -14.91
N GLN A 353 26.86 -10.56 -13.95
CA GLN A 353 26.68 -12.00 -13.66
C GLN A 353 25.20 -12.32 -13.36
N ALA A 354 24.69 -13.44 -13.92
CA ALA A 354 23.30 -13.86 -13.74
C ALA A 354 23.08 -14.71 -12.49
N CYS A 355 23.73 -15.87 -12.39
CA CYS A 355 23.68 -16.68 -11.18
C CYS A 355 24.24 -15.92 -9.99
N GLU A 356 23.71 -16.19 -8.80
CA GLU A 356 24.09 -15.55 -7.53
C GLU A 356 23.69 -14.07 -7.41
N SER A 357 23.19 -13.44 -8.48
CA SER A 357 22.71 -12.06 -8.44
C SER A 357 21.23 -11.93 -8.08
N PHE A 358 20.49 -13.03 -8.02
CA PHE A 358 19.06 -13.04 -7.75
C PHE A 358 18.62 -14.30 -7.00
N THR A 359 17.45 -14.20 -6.38
CA THR A 359 16.76 -15.28 -5.68
C THR A 359 15.43 -15.58 -6.38
N ARG A 360 15.09 -16.86 -6.51
CA ARG A 360 13.79 -17.34 -7.00
C ARG A 360 12.78 -17.33 -5.86
N LEU A 361 11.58 -16.81 -6.11
CA LEU A 361 10.48 -16.83 -5.15
C LEU A 361 9.71 -18.17 -5.23
N PRO A 362 8.96 -18.56 -4.18
CA PRO A 362 8.40 -19.91 -4.05
C PRO A 362 7.47 -20.38 -5.18
N ASP A 363 6.83 -19.44 -5.87
CA ASP A 363 5.91 -19.69 -6.99
C ASP A 363 6.59 -19.66 -8.36
N ASP A 364 7.90 -19.41 -8.43
CA ASP A 364 8.66 -19.48 -9.67
C ASP A 364 8.72 -20.90 -10.21
N THR A 365 8.22 -21.09 -11.42
CA THR A 365 8.21 -22.37 -12.14
C THR A 365 9.06 -22.31 -13.41
N SER A 366 9.93 -21.31 -13.51
CA SER A 366 10.56 -20.97 -14.77
C SER A 366 11.79 -21.83 -15.08
N PHE A 367 11.90 -22.28 -16.34
CA PHE A 367 13.11 -22.84 -16.91
C PHE A 367 14.22 -21.79 -16.97
N LEU A 368 13.87 -20.56 -17.34
CA LEU A 368 14.80 -19.43 -17.42
C LEU A 368 15.57 -19.25 -16.12
N SER A 369 14.89 -19.03 -15.00
CA SER A 369 15.58 -18.76 -13.73
C SER A 369 16.34 -19.97 -13.19
N GLY A 370 15.86 -21.20 -13.49
CA GLY A 370 16.54 -22.44 -13.13
C GLY A 370 17.85 -22.69 -13.91
N ASN A 371 18.09 -21.97 -15.01
CA ASN A 371 19.25 -22.13 -15.88
C ASN A 371 20.09 -20.85 -15.99
N CYS A 372 20.21 -20.07 -14.91
CA CYS A 372 20.98 -18.81 -14.87
C CYS A 372 22.41 -18.92 -15.44
N ALA A 373 23.07 -20.07 -15.26
CA ALA A 373 24.45 -20.29 -15.68
C ALA A 373 24.58 -20.30 -17.22
N LEU A 374 23.46 -20.52 -17.90
CA LEU A 374 23.33 -20.56 -19.35
C LEU A 374 22.66 -19.29 -19.89
N TRP A 375 22.56 -18.23 -19.07
CA TRP A 375 22.05 -16.96 -19.54
C TRP A 375 23.04 -16.25 -20.45
N GLY A 376 22.50 -15.52 -21.41
CA GLY A 376 23.25 -14.72 -22.36
C GLY A 376 22.99 -15.09 -23.80
N ASP A 377 23.04 -14.10 -24.69
CA ASP A 377 22.70 -14.27 -26.09
C ASP A 377 23.82 -14.88 -26.93
N LEU A 378 25.06 -14.76 -26.48
CA LEU A 378 26.23 -15.40 -27.09
C LEU A 378 26.57 -16.74 -26.42
N CYS A 379 25.71 -17.25 -25.52
CA CYS A 379 25.94 -18.51 -24.83
C CYS A 379 25.83 -19.69 -25.80
N ASP A 380 26.98 -20.26 -26.16
CA ASP A 380 27.12 -21.39 -27.09
C ASP A 380 27.13 -22.76 -26.38
N GLY A 381 26.79 -22.78 -25.09
CA GLY A 381 26.70 -23.99 -24.27
C GLY A 381 27.92 -24.24 -23.37
N MET A 382 29.04 -23.52 -23.54
CA MET A 382 30.19 -23.58 -22.62
C MET A 382 30.96 -22.26 -22.46
N ASN A 383 30.92 -21.35 -23.44
CA ASN A 383 31.61 -20.06 -23.37
C ASN A 383 30.59 -18.91 -23.38
N ASN A 384 30.98 -17.77 -22.82
CA ASN A 384 30.18 -16.54 -22.86
C ASN A 384 28.72 -16.78 -22.39
N CYS A 385 28.56 -17.34 -21.19
CA CYS A 385 27.29 -17.52 -20.51
C CYS A 385 27.32 -16.83 -19.12
N ASN A 386 26.24 -16.98 -18.35
CA ASN A 386 26.07 -16.49 -16.99
C ASN A 386 26.02 -14.96 -16.87
N TYR A 387 25.28 -14.29 -17.76
CA TYR A 387 25.09 -12.84 -17.66
C TYR A 387 23.71 -12.34 -18.06
N TRP A 388 23.35 -11.18 -17.50
CA TRP A 388 22.14 -10.43 -17.85
C TRP A 388 22.28 -9.72 -19.20
N GLY A 389 21.15 -9.58 -19.89
CA GLY A 389 21.03 -8.79 -21.11
C GLY A 389 21.32 -9.57 -22.39
N HIS A 390 21.27 -8.83 -23.49
CA HIS A 390 21.46 -9.34 -24.85
C HIS A 390 22.21 -8.26 -25.66
N SER A 391 23.26 -8.64 -26.37
CA SER A 391 24.15 -7.70 -27.10
C SER A 391 23.41 -6.84 -28.14
N ALA A 392 22.40 -7.38 -28.81
CA ALA A 392 21.57 -6.61 -29.76
C ALA A 392 20.56 -5.62 -29.12
N TYR A 393 20.35 -5.64 -27.79
CA TYR A 393 19.36 -4.81 -27.09
C TYR A 393 20.05 -3.93 -26.03
N GLU A 394 20.91 -3.02 -26.50
CA GLU A 394 21.63 -2.04 -25.70
C GLU A 394 20.88 -0.69 -25.61
N GLY A 395 21.40 0.22 -24.79
CA GLY A 395 20.87 1.58 -24.65
C GLY A 395 19.41 1.61 -24.16
N ASN A 396 18.54 2.34 -24.87
CA ASN A 396 17.17 2.62 -24.44
C ASN A 396 16.31 1.37 -24.21
N TRP A 397 16.56 0.28 -24.93
CA TRP A 397 15.73 -0.93 -24.93
C TRP A 397 16.13 -1.96 -23.87
N ARG A 398 17.30 -1.77 -23.25
CA ARG A 398 17.89 -2.71 -22.31
C ARG A 398 17.01 -3.00 -21.09
N SER A 399 16.27 -1.99 -20.65
CA SER A 399 15.34 -2.07 -19.52
C SER A 399 14.02 -2.77 -19.85
N LEU A 400 13.73 -3.09 -21.11
CA LEU A 400 12.38 -3.49 -21.56
C LEU A 400 12.32 -4.91 -22.12
N CYS A 401 13.40 -5.38 -22.75
CA CYS A 401 13.38 -6.66 -23.43
C CYS A 401 14.71 -7.38 -23.35
N ARG A 402 14.62 -8.71 -23.26
CA ARG A 402 15.77 -9.62 -23.20
C ARG A 402 16.71 -9.27 -22.04
N GLN A 403 16.12 -8.86 -20.93
CA GLN A 403 16.85 -8.63 -19.67
C GLN A 403 17.50 -9.94 -19.21
N ALA A 404 16.80 -11.04 -19.38
CA ALA A 404 17.28 -12.40 -19.16
C ALA A 404 16.94 -13.24 -20.39
N VAL A 405 17.90 -14.04 -20.88
CA VAL A 405 17.74 -14.88 -22.07
C VAL A 405 18.47 -16.20 -21.85
N TYR A 406 17.78 -17.30 -22.13
CA TYR A 406 18.32 -18.66 -22.09
C TYR A 406 17.88 -19.42 -23.34
N LYS A 407 18.83 -20.02 -24.06
CA LYS A 407 18.54 -20.90 -25.18
C LYS A 407 18.82 -22.35 -24.78
N ASN A 408 17.78 -23.17 -24.81
CA ASN A 408 17.92 -24.62 -24.66
C ASN A 408 18.59 -25.19 -25.93
N GLN A 409 19.79 -25.72 -25.78
CA GLN A 409 20.59 -26.22 -26.91
C GLN A 409 20.05 -27.52 -27.52
N VAL A 410 19.20 -28.25 -26.79
CA VAL A 410 18.61 -29.52 -27.25
C VAL A 410 17.33 -29.28 -28.02
N THR A 411 16.41 -28.51 -27.44
CA THR A 411 15.10 -28.22 -28.04
C THR A 411 15.12 -27.01 -28.96
N MET A 412 16.21 -26.24 -28.94
CA MET A 412 16.34 -24.93 -29.60
C MET A 412 15.35 -23.86 -29.09
N ALA A 413 14.63 -24.14 -27.99
CA ALA A 413 13.72 -23.20 -27.35
C ALA A 413 14.49 -22.04 -26.70
N LEU A 414 14.08 -20.83 -27.00
CA LEU A 414 14.55 -19.55 -26.47
C LEU A 414 13.60 -18.99 -25.39
N HIS A 415 14.00 -19.09 -24.13
CA HIS A 415 13.31 -18.57 -22.97
C HIS A 415 13.82 -17.16 -22.63
N MET A 416 12.94 -16.20 -22.34
CA MET A 416 13.37 -14.84 -21.99
C MET A 416 12.34 -14.08 -21.15
N ILE A 417 12.78 -12.95 -20.57
CA ILE A 417 11.88 -11.90 -20.08
C ILE A 417 11.92 -10.75 -21.09
N CYS A 418 10.77 -10.46 -21.71
CA CYS A 418 10.64 -9.31 -22.61
C CYS A 418 9.19 -8.82 -22.67
N PHE A 419 9.02 -7.50 -22.59
CA PHE A 419 7.72 -6.86 -22.74
C PHE A 419 7.82 -5.66 -23.68
N ILE A 420 7.35 -5.84 -24.91
CA ILE A 420 7.42 -4.85 -26.00
C ILE A 420 6.14 -4.99 -26.85
N GLY A 421 5.32 -3.93 -26.85
CA GLY A 421 4.13 -3.81 -27.72
C GLY A 421 3.16 -4.96 -27.58
N GLU A 422 2.93 -5.67 -28.68
CA GLU A 422 2.03 -6.82 -28.75
C GLU A 422 2.64 -8.13 -28.19
N LYS A 423 3.88 -8.08 -27.69
CA LYS A 423 4.65 -9.25 -27.29
C LYS A 423 5.00 -9.23 -25.81
N LEU A 424 4.62 -10.32 -25.15
CA LEU A 424 5.09 -10.67 -23.81
C LEU A 424 5.74 -12.04 -23.87
N TYR A 425 7.05 -12.05 -23.65
CA TYR A 425 7.84 -13.26 -23.42
C TYR A 425 8.08 -13.39 -21.92
N CYS A 426 7.60 -14.50 -21.37
CA CYS A 426 7.69 -14.85 -19.97
C CYS A 426 8.12 -16.31 -19.85
N ASP A 427 9.43 -16.54 -20.03
CA ASP A 427 10.04 -17.87 -19.99
C ASP A 427 9.38 -18.90 -20.95
N ASP A 428 8.85 -18.39 -22.05
CA ASP A 428 8.31 -19.16 -23.15
C ASP A 428 9.10 -18.89 -24.43
N SER A 429 9.19 -19.92 -25.26
CA SER A 429 9.78 -19.84 -26.59
C SER A 429 8.79 -20.33 -27.62
N VAL A 430 8.11 -19.41 -28.28
CA VAL A 430 7.42 -19.78 -29.52
C VAL A 430 7.42 -18.59 -30.46
N GLY A 431 7.63 -18.86 -31.75
CA GLY A 431 7.68 -17.85 -32.80
C GLY A 431 6.42 -16.96 -32.83
N SER A 432 5.31 -17.47 -33.36
CA SER A 432 4.03 -16.75 -33.51
C SER A 432 3.22 -16.60 -32.21
N ASP A 433 3.59 -17.29 -31.12
CA ASP A 433 2.77 -17.36 -29.89
C ASP A 433 3.31 -16.48 -28.74
N ALA A 434 4.20 -15.54 -29.07
CA ALA A 434 4.57 -14.43 -28.18
C ALA A 434 3.42 -13.43 -27.94
N SER A 435 2.30 -13.63 -28.63
CA SER A 435 1.10 -12.80 -28.52
C SER A 435 0.60 -12.78 -27.08
N ILE A 436 0.16 -11.60 -26.68
CA ILE A 436 -0.52 -11.40 -25.40
C ILE A 436 -1.85 -12.17 -25.42
N SER A 437 -2.07 -13.00 -24.40
CA SER A 437 -3.33 -13.71 -24.18
C SER A 437 -4.01 -13.24 -22.89
N VAL A 438 -5.35 -13.28 -22.85
CA VAL A 438 -6.11 -12.90 -21.65
C VAL A 438 -5.63 -13.75 -20.46
N GLY A 439 -5.29 -13.10 -19.35
CA GLY A 439 -4.73 -13.74 -18.16
C GLY A 439 -3.20 -13.69 -18.08
N ASP A 440 -2.49 -13.31 -19.15
CA ASP A 440 -1.06 -13.00 -19.08
C ASP A 440 -0.79 -11.85 -18.09
N LYS A 441 0.32 -11.92 -17.35
CA LYS A 441 0.70 -10.90 -16.36
C LYS A 441 2.15 -10.49 -16.54
N PHE A 442 2.41 -9.21 -16.39
CA PHE A 442 3.76 -8.68 -16.34
C PHE A 442 3.86 -7.57 -15.29
N MET A 443 4.78 -7.75 -14.34
CA MET A 443 5.02 -6.83 -13.27
C MET A 443 6.52 -6.66 -13.04
N LEU A 444 6.93 -5.41 -12.89
CA LEU A 444 8.30 -5.01 -12.62
C LEU A 444 8.26 -4.06 -11.43
N TYR A 445 9.03 -4.36 -10.40
CA TYR A 445 9.13 -3.55 -9.19
C TYR A 445 10.58 -3.17 -8.90
N VAL A 446 10.76 -2.05 -8.21
CA VAL A 446 12.05 -1.59 -7.69
C VAL A 446 11.91 -1.20 -6.22
N ARG A 447 12.98 -1.32 -5.42
CA ARG A 447 13.01 -0.75 -4.07
C ARG A 447 14.39 -0.31 -3.62
#